data_AF-A0AAW7FYM1-F1
#
_entry.id   AF-A0AAW7FYM1-F1
#
_cell.length_a   1.000
_cell.length_b   1.000
_cell.length_c   1.000
_cell.angle_alpha   90.00
_cell.angle_beta   90.00
_cell.angle_gamma   90.00
#
_symmetry.space_group_name_H-M   'P 1'
#
loop_
_entity.id
_entity.type
_entity.pdbx_description
1 polymer ?
#
loop_
_entity_poly.entity_id
_entity_poly.type
_entity_poly.pdbx_seq_one_letter_code
_entity_poly.pdbx_strand_id
1 'polypeptide(L)'
;MNPTINNHSDWSRRPARQQAVRLPLLASLARSVCYTLAQKGDPTIETVKCAYHLCNNEVKKEWAVKSTVRFLQGNVFREEKREYCSQHCAECDRMANEP
;
A
#
# COMPACT_ATOMS: atom_id res chain seq x y z
N MET A 1 6.24 -9.30 -9.19
CA MET A 1 5.24 -8.41 -8.56
C MET A 1 5.98 -7.23 -7.94
N ASN A 2 5.47 -6.01 -8.13
CA ASN A 2 6.02 -4.83 -7.46
C ASN A 2 5.65 -4.87 -5.96
N PRO A 3 6.57 -4.54 -5.04
CA PRO A 3 6.29 -4.60 -3.62
C PRO A 3 5.23 -3.54 -3.26
N THR A 4 4.05 -3.99 -2.83
CA THR A 4 2.99 -3.14 -2.28
C THR A 4 3.19 -2.98 -0.79
N ILE A 5 3.11 -1.76 -0.30
CA ILE A 5 3.09 -1.46 1.13
C ILE A 5 1.61 -1.39 1.53
N ASN A 6 1.16 -2.34 2.34
CA ASN A 6 -0.19 -2.37 2.88
C ASN A 6 -0.16 -2.96 4.30
N ASN A 7 -1.24 -2.80 5.08
CA ASN A 7 -1.31 -3.36 6.44
C ASN A 7 -1.11 -4.89 6.51
N HIS A 8 -1.26 -5.59 5.38
CA HIS A 8 -1.02 -7.04 5.25
C HIS A 8 0.37 -7.40 4.72
N SER A 9 1.21 -6.41 4.41
CA SER A 9 2.54 -6.62 3.83
C SER A 9 3.45 -7.21 4.88
N ASP A 10 4.45 -7.99 4.45
CA ASP A 10 5.34 -8.71 5.38
C ASP A 10 6.08 -7.74 6.33
N TRP A 11 6.31 -6.51 5.86
CA TRP A 11 6.85 -5.39 6.62
C TRP A 11 5.98 -4.93 7.80
N SER A 12 4.66 -5.15 7.73
CA SER A 12 3.70 -4.80 8.77
C SER A 12 3.45 -5.94 9.77
N ARG A 13 4.03 -7.13 9.55
CA ARG A 13 3.83 -8.27 10.46
C ARG A 13 4.61 -8.06 11.76
N ARG A 14 3.88 -8.06 12.88
CA ARG A 14 4.49 -8.15 14.20
C ARG A 14 4.86 -9.62 14.46
N PRO A 15 6.04 -9.91 15.02
CA PRO A 15 6.37 -11.27 15.44
C PRO A 15 5.34 -11.75 16.46
N ALA A 16 5.03 -13.05 16.42
CA ALA A 16 4.11 -13.65 17.37
C ALA A 16 4.55 -13.35 18.82
N ARG A 17 3.61 -12.85 19.65
CA ARG A 17 3.86 -12.45 21.04
C ARG A 17 4.45 -13.58 21.91
N GLN A 18 4.30 -14.84 21.49
CA GLN A 18 4.72 -16.01 22.22
C GLN A 18 5.80 -16.75 21.43
N GLN A 19 7.05 -16.33 21.58
CA GLN A 19 8.18 -17.19 21.24
C GLN A 19 8.62 -17.95 22.49
N ALA A 20 9.03 -19.21 22.29
CA ALA A 20 9.36 -20.17 23.35
C ALA A 20 10.54 -19.77 24.26
N VAL A 21 11.20 -18.63 24.03
CA VAL A 21 12.43 -18.23 24.72
C VAL A 21 12.14 -17.04 25.64
N ARG A 22 12.32 -17.25 26.94
CA ARG A 22 12.31 -16.16 27.93
C ARG A 22 13.60 -15.34 27.79
N LEU A 23 13.47 -14.09 27.37
CA LEU A 23 14.58 -13.16 27.24
C LEU A 23 14.72 -12.32 28.52
N PRO A 24 15.95 -11.94 28.92
CA PRO A 24 16.16 -10.95 29.97
C PRO A 24 15.63 -9.57 29.55
N LEU A 25 15.28 -8.74 30.53
CA LEU A 25 14.64 -7.42 30.31
C LEU A 25 15.36 -6.57 29.24
N LEU A 26 16.68 -6.42 29.33
CA LEU A 26 17.46 -5.62 28.37
C LEU A 26 17.36 -6.15 26.93
N ALA A 27 17.39 -7.48 26.75
CA ALA A 27 17.25 -8.09 25.43
C ALA A 27 15.84 -7.93 24.86
N SER A 28 14.81 -7.96 25.72
CA SER A 28 13.42 -7.69 25.28
C SER A 28 13.24 -6.25 24.80
N LEU A 29 13.87 -5.28 25.47
CA LEU A 29 13.85 -3.88 25.07
C LEU A 29 14.61 -3.65 23.76
N ALA A 30 15.85 -4.14 23.65
CA ALA A 30 16.64 -4.03 22.42
C ALA A 30 15.88 -4.62 21.22
N ARG A 31 15.25 -5.78 21.43
CA ARG A 31 14.43 -6.45 20.41
C ARG A 31 13.21 -5.62 20.00
N SER A 32 12.50 -5.03 20.96
CA SER A 32 11.38 -4.12 20.68
C SER A 32 11.84 -2.95 19.82
N VAL A 33 12.98 -2.34 20.15
CA VAL A 33 13.55 -1.23 19.39
C VAL A 33 13.92 -1.67 17.97
N CYS A 34 14.62 -2.79 17.80
CA CYS A 34 14.95 -3.32 16.48
C CYS A 34 13.71 -3.55 15.60
N TYR A 35 12.61 -4.06 16.16
CA TYR A 35 11.37 -4.22 15.40
C TYR A 35 10.72 -2.90 15.03
N THR A 36 10.72 -1.92 15.94
CA THR A 36 10.19 -0.59 15.61
C THR A 36 11.01 0.12 14.53
N LEU A 37 12.33 -0.12 14.49
CA LEU A 37 13.20 0.42 13.46
C LEU A 37 12.99 -0.30 12.13
N ALA A 38 12.87 -1.63 12.12
CA ALA A 38 12.59 -2.40 10.90
C ALA A 38 11.21 -2.07 10.27
N GLN A 39 10.25 -1.61 11.07
CA GLN A 39 8.91 -1.20 10.58
C GLN A 39 8.90 0.21 9.98
N LYS A 40 9.85 1.08 10.33
CA LYS A 40 10.03 2.38 9.68
C LYS A 40 10.90 2.16 8.44
N GLY A 41 10.28 1.80 7.32
CA GLY A 41 10.94 1.85 6.02
C GLY A 41 11.49 3.25 5.70
N ASP A 42 12.33 3.37 4.67
CA ASP A 42 12.96 4.64 4.30
C ASP A 42 11.91 5.75 4.07
N PRO A 43 11.89 6.82 4.88
CA PRO A 43 10.87 7.87 4.80
C PRO A 43 11.02 8.76 3.57
N THR A 44 12.08 8.56 2.78
CA THR A 44 12.39 9.31 1.55
C THR A 44 11.65 8.76 0.33
N ILE A 45 10.99 7.61 0.46
CA ILE A 45 10.28 6.98 -0.64
C ILE A 45 8.88 7.62 -0.77
N GLU A 46 8.67 8.40 -1.83
CA GLU A 46 7.34 8.90 -2.19
C GLU A 46 6.41 7.72 -2.57
N THR A 47 5.49 7.38 -1.68
CA THR A 47 4.43 6.39 -1.92
C THR A 47 3.13 7.09 -2.34
N VAL A 48 2.38 6.42 -3.21
CA VAL A 48 1.07 6.86 -3.70
C VAL A 48 0.04 5.79 -3.35
N LYS A 49 -1.12 6.23 -2.86
CA LYS A 49 -2.28 5.37 -2.60
C LYS A 49 -2.94 4.98 -3.91
N CYS A 50 -3.30 3.71 -4.07
CA CYS A 50 -4.08 3.25 -5.20
C CYS A 50 -5.42 4.00 -5.28
N ALA A 51 -5.77 4.53 -6.46
CA ALA A 51 -7.02 5.25 -6.65
C ALA A 51 -8.28 4.34 -6.61
N TYR A 52 -8.12 3.03 -6.79
CA TYR A 52 -9.24 2.10 -6.74
C TYR A 52 -9.71 1.91 -5.29
N HIS A 53 -10.96 2.30 -5.00
CA HIS A 53 -11.49 2.42 -3.63
C HIS A 53 -11.50 1.12 -2.80
N LEU A 54 -11.55 -0.05 -3.43
CA LEU A 54 -11.47 -1.35 -2.75
C LEU A 54 -10.02 -1.80 -2.47
N CYS A 55 -9.03 -1.11 -3.05
CA CYS A 55 -7.61 -1.44 -2.88
C CYS A 55 -6.92 -0.47 -1.92
N ASN A 56 -6.55 -0.98 -0.74
CA ASN A 56 -5.81 -0.21 0.27
C ASN A 56 -4.28 -0.35 0.14
N ASN A 57 -3.78 -0.58 -1.07
CA ASN A 57 -2.35 -0.74 -1.31
C ASN A 57 -1.69 0.60 -1.63
N GLU A 58 -0.49 0.80 -1.09
CA GLU A 58 0.40 1.90 -1.42
C GLU A 58 1.57 1.37 -2.26
N VAL A 59 1.94 2.11 -3.30
CA VAL A 59 3.03 1.76 -4.21
C VAL A 59 3.93 2.97 -4.37
N LYS A 60 5.23 2.75 -4.60
CA LYS A 60 6.11 3.88 -4.92
C LYS A 60 5.66 4.55 -6.21
N LYS A 61 5.76 5.87 -6.24
CA LYS A 61 5.36 6.71 -7.38
C LYS A 61 5.99 6.28 -8.71
N GLU A 62 7.23 5.80 -8.68
CA GLU A 62 7.96 5.28 -9.83
C GLU A 62 7.33 4.05 -10.49
N TRP A 63 6.60 3.24 -9.72
CA TRP A 63 5.96 2.01 -10.19
C TRP A 63 4.45 2.12 -10.32
N ALA A 64 3.89 3.29 -10.00
CA ALA A 64 2.46 3.52 -10.10
C ALA A 64 2.01 3.51 -11.56
N VAL A 65 0.99 2.71 -11.85
CA VAL A 65 0.38 2.64 -13.18
C VAL A 65 -0.53 3.86 -13.35
N LYS A 66 -0.21 4.72 -14.30
CA LYS A 66 -1.03 5.90 -14.63
C LYS A 66 -2.04 5.53 -15.70
N SER A 67 -3.33 5.70 -15.43
CA SER A 67 -4.39 5.51 -16.43
C SER A 67 -5.42 6.63 -16.38
N THR A 68 -6.07 6.88 -17.51
CA THR A 68 -7.17 7.84 -17.65
C THR A 68 -8.50 7.12 -17.45
N VAL A 69 -9.31 7.59 -16.51
CA VAL A 69 -10.67 7.09 -16.31
C VAL A 69 -11.65 8.16 -16.79
N ARG A 70 -12.62 7.72 -17.61
CA ARG A 70 -13.77 8.52 -18.01
C ARG A 70 -14.91 8.21 -17.06
N PHE A 71 -15.57 9.24 -16.54
CA PHE A 71 -16.73 9.08 -15.67
C PHE A 71 -17.79 10.13 -15.97
N LEU A 72 -19.03 9.82 -15.61
CA LEU A 72 -20.17 10.74 -15.69
C LEU A 72 -20.25 11.55 -14.40
N GLN A 73 -20.18 12.87 -14.54
CA GLN A 73 -20.48 13.80 -13.45
C GLN A 73 -21.77 14.55 -13.81
N GLY A 74 -22.91 14.01 -13.38
CA GLY A 74 -24.21 14.42 -13.91
C GLY A 74 -24.36 13.96 -15.36
N ASN A 75 -24.66 14.89 -16.28
CA ASN A 75 -24.80 14.61 -17.72
C ASN A 75 -23.52 14.91 -18.52
N VAL A 76 -22.40 15.23 -17.85
CA VAL A 76 -21.15 15.61 -18.52
C VAL A 76 -20.11 14.51 -18.32
N PHE A 77 -19.50 14.07 -19.42
CA PHE A 77 -18.34 13.20 -19.39
C PHE A 77 -17.10 13.99 -18.99
N ARG A 78 -16.38 13.50 -17.99
CA ARG A 78 -15.06 14.00 -17.61
C ARG A 78 -14.02 12.90 -17.69
N GLU A 79 -12.79 13.30 -17.99
CA GLU A 79 -11.63 12.43 -17.96
C GLU A 79 -10.68 12.90 -16.85
N GLU A 80 -10.22 11.96 -16.03
CA GLU A 80 -9.24 12.24 -14.98
C GLU A 80 -8.10 11.22 -15.03
N LYS A 81 -6.87 11.71 -14.85
CA LYS A 81 -5.67 10.86 -14.73
C LYS A 81 -5.53 10.40 -13.29
N ARG A 82 -5.49 9.09 -13.08
CA ARG A 82 -5.38 8.45 -11.76
C ARG A 82 -4.19 7.49 -11.72
N GLU A 83 -3.69 7.26 -10.52
CA GLU A 83 -2.53 6.41 -10.26
C GLU A 83 -2.95 5.15 -9.49
N TYR A 84 -2.49 3.98 -9.96
CA TYR A 84 -2.91 2.68 -9.45
C TYR A 84 -1.72 1.79 -9.06
N CYS A 85 -1.98 0.83 -8.19
CA CYS A 85 -0.98 -0.15 -7.78
C CYS A 85 -0.70 -1.22 -8.86
N SER A 86 -1.64 -1.47 -9.76
CA SER A 86 -1.56 -2.51 -10.79
C SER A 86 -2.46 -2.20 -11.99
N GLN A 87 -2.20 -2.84 -13.13
CA GLN A 87 -3.09 -2.78 -14.29
C GLN A 87 -4.49 -3.31 -13.99
N HIS A 88 -4.58 -4.39 -13.21
CA HIS A 88 -5.86 -4.97 -12.82
C HIS A 88 -6.74 -3.97 -12.06
N CYS A 89 -6.19 -3.23 -11.10
CA CYS A 89 -6.96 -2.20 -10.37
C CYS A 89 -7.39 -1.05 -11.29
N ALA A 90 -6.58 -0.69 -12.28
CA ALA A 90 -6.96 0.31 -13.28
C ALA A 90 -8.10 -0.18 -14.18
N GLU A 91 -8.09 -1.46 -14.58
CA GLU A 91 -9.17 -2.08 -15.35
C GLU A 91 -10.47 -2.19 -14.54
N CYS A 92 -10.39 -2.61 -13.27
CA CYS A 92 -11.55 -2.66 -12.39
C CYS A 92 -12.17 -1.27 -12.17
N ASP A 93 -11.37 -0.21 -12.00
CA ASP A 93 -11.90 1.16 -11.87
C ASP A 93 -12.50 1.65 -13.20
N ARG A 94 -11.91 1.27 -14.33
CA ARG A 94 -12.48 1.59 -15.64
C ARG A 94 -13.84 0.93 -15.83
N MET A 95 -13.96 -0.37 -15.55
CA MET A 95 -15.22 -1.11 -15.66
C MET A 95 -16.30 -0.56 -14.73
N ALA A 96 -15.93 -0.09 -13.53
CA ALA A 96 -16.89 0.51 -12.59
C ALA A 96 -17.45 1.87 -13.08
N ASN A 97 -16.74 2.54 -13.98
CA ASN A 97 -17.11 3.84 -14.54
C ASN A 97 -17.46 3.77 -16.04
N GLU A 98 -17.51 2.58 -16.63
CA GLU A 98 -18.01 2.39 -17.99
C GLU A 98 -19.53 2.72 -18.00
N PRO A 99 -19.99 3.55 -18.95
CA PRO A 99 -21.38 3.97 -19.05
C PRO A 99 -22.33 2.86 -19.51
#